data_AF-X4RER7-F1
#
_entry.id   AF-X4RER7-F1
#
_cell.length_a   1.000
_cell.length_b   1.000
_cell.length_c   1.000
_cell.angle_alpha   90.00
_cell.angle_beta   90.00
_cell.angle_gamma   90.00
#
_symmetry.space_group_name_H-M   'P 1'
#
loop_
_entity.id
_entity.type
_entity.pdbx_description
1 polymer ?
#
loop_
_entity_poly.entity_id
_entity_poly.type
_entity_poly.pdbx_seq_one_letter_code
_entity_poly.pdbx_strand_id
1 'polypeptide(L)' 'MSRFLTIADVAEYLNVSAGQVRTLIKNGELPAIQVGGRGQWRIEEAKLAEYVEHGYEITRQKIASGEVF' A
#
# COMPACT_ATOMS: atom_id res chain seq x y z
N MET A 1 0.27 -15.07 13.23
CA MET A 1 1.58 -14.83 12.57
C MET A 1 1.35 -13.70 11.58
N SER A 2 2.07 -12.59 11.69
CA SER A 2 2.01 -11.54 10.66
C SER A 2 2.85 -11.95 9.45
N ARG A 3 2.23 -11.99 8.26
CA ARG A 3 2.93 -12.26 7.01
C ARG A 3 3.52 -10.94 6.47
N PHE A 4 4.80 -10.95 6.16
CA PHE A 4 5.46 -9.83 5.49
C PHE A 4 5.57 -10.09 3.99
N LEU A 5 5.16 -9.10 3.21
CA LEU A 5 5.16 -9.09 1.75
C LEU A 5 6.37 -8.30 1.24
N THR A 6 6.91 -8.71 0.11
CA THR A 6 7.88 -7.93 -0.65
C THR A 6 7.17 -6.87 -1.48
N ILE A 7 7.93 -5.90 -2.01
CA ILE A 7 7.40 -4.94 -2.99
C ILE A 7 6.79 -5.66 -4.21
N ALA A 8 7.37 -6.79 -4.64
CA ALA A 8 6.87 -7.55 -5.79
C ALA A 8 5.51 -8.18 -5.47
N ASP A 9 5.36 -8.81 -4.30
CA ASP A 9 4.09 -9.42 -3.87
C ASP A 9 2.98 -8.36 -3.80
N VAL A 10 3.26 -7.17 -3.26
CA VAL A 10 2.29 -6.07 -3.18
C VAL A 10 1.94 -5.53 -4.57
N ALA A 11 2.93 -5.42 -5.46
CA ALA A 11 2.72 -4.94 -6.82
C ALA A 11 1.78 -5.89 -7.59
N GLU A 12 1.98 -7.19 -7.45
CA GLU A 12 1.09 -8.21 -7.99
C GLU A 12 -0.31 -8.13 -7.36
N TYR A 13 -0.39 -8.04 -6.03
CA TYR A 13 -1.66 -7.98 -5.31
C TYR A 13 -2.53 -6.78 -5.73
N LEU A 14 -1.93 -5.60 -5.85
CA LEU A 14 -2.64 -4.37 -6.24
C LEU A 14 -2.73 -4.19 -7.77
N ASN A 15 -2.13 -5.10 -8.55
CA ASN A 15 -2.01 -5.00 -10.00
C ASN A 15 -1.41 -3.66 -10.49
N VAL A 16 -0.27 -3.29 -9.89
CA VAL A 16 0.47 -2.05 -10.20
C VAL A 16 1.96 -2.34 -10.43
N SER A 17 2.71 -1.34 -10.89
CA SER A 17 4.17 -1.48 -11.01
C SER A 17 4.86 -1.50 -9.63
N ALA A 18 5.99 -2.21 -9.52
CA ALA A 18 6.85 -2.14 -8.34
C ALA A 18 7.35 -0.70 -8.04
N GLY A 19 7.48 0.13 -9.08
CA GLY A 19 7.81 1.55 -8.95
C GLY A 19 6.70 2.32 -8.22
N GLN A 20 5.44 2.03 -8.52
CA GLN A 20 4.30 2.64 -7.85
C GLN A 20 4.25 2.25 -6.37
N VAL A 21 4.48 0.98 -6.03
CA VAL A 21 4.58 0.54 -4.62
C VAL A 21 5.71 1.27 -3.88
N ARG A 22 6.87 1.47 -4.53
CA ARG A 22 7.98 2.26 -3.94
C ARG A 22 7.58 3.70 -3.68
N THR A 23 6.81 4.31 -4.58
CA THR A 23 6.28 5.67 -4.39
C THR A 23 5.34 5.74 -3.20
N LEU A 24 4.41 4.78 -3.05
CA LEU A 24 3.52 4.70 -1.89
C LEU A 24 4.31 4.61 -0.57
N ILE A 25 5.36 3.78 -0.52
CA ILE A 25 6.24 3.68 0.65
C ILE A 25 6.97 5.00 0.90
N LYS A 26 7.55 5.60 -0.15
CA LYS A 26 8.29 6.87 -0.04
C LYS A 26 7.41 8.03 0.45
N ASN A 27 6.15 8.06 0.02
CA ASN A 27 5.18 9.06 0.44
C ASN A 27 4.60 8.79 1.84
N GLY A 28 4.90 7.64 2.43
CA GLY A 28 4.34 7.21 3.72
C GLY A 28 2.90 6.70 3.63
N GLU A 29 2.35 6.54 2.42
CA GLU A 29 0.99 6.05 2.18
C GLU A 29 0.87 4.56 2.47
N LEU A 30 1.93 3.79 2.19
CA LEU A 30 2.01 2.37 2.51
C LEU A 30 3.14 2.11 3.51
N PRO A 31 2.82 1.86 4.80
CA PRO A 31 3.83 1.57 5.81
C PRO A 31 4.66 0.33 5.47
N ALA A 32 5.98 0.48 5.50
CA ALA A 32 6.93 -0.59 5.26
C ALA A 32 8.16 -0.43 6.14
N ILE A 33 8.79 -1.55 6.47
CA ILE A 33 10.06 -1.59 7.19
C ILE A 33 11.18 -2.05 6.25
N GLN A 34 12.39 -1.58 6.51
CA GLN A 34 13.57 -2.13 5.87
C GLN A 34 14.15 -3.25 6.73
N VAL A 35 14.34 -4.43 6.16
CA VAL A 35 14.88 -5.61 6.85
C VAL A 35 16.23 -5.96 6.25
N GLY A 36 17.30 -5.82 7.03
CA GLY A 36 18.66 -6.14 6.61
C GLY A 36 19.29 -5.07 5.70
N GLY A 37 19.93 -5.52 4.62
CA GLY A 37 20.73 -4.67 3.73
C GLY A 37 19.92 -3.65 2.90
N ARG A 38 20.64 -2.88 2.08
CA ARG A 38 20.06 -1.81 1.25
C ARG A 38 18.98 -2.36 0.31
N GLY A 39 17.76 -1.82 0.41
CA GLY A 39 16.68 -2.04 -0.55
C GLY A 39 15.72 -3.19 -0.27
N GLN A 40 15.88 -3.92 0.85
CA GLN A 40 14.95 -4.97 1.25
C GLN A 40 13.81 -4.39 2.09
N TRP A 41 12.71 -4.05 1.43
CA TRP A 41 11.50 -3.58 2.08
C TRP A 41 10.53 -4.72 2.36
N ARG A 42 9.84 -4.64 3.50
CA ARG A 42 8.81 -5.57 3.92
C ARG A 42 7.58 -4.78 4.35
N ILE A 43 6.45 -5.18 3.77
CA ILE A 43 5.14 -4.61 4.04
C ILE A 43 4.39 -5.65 4.86
N GLU A 44 3.89 -5.29 6.03
CA GLU A 44 3.01 -6.20 6.77
C GLU A 44 1.68 -6.33 6.03
N GLU A 45 1.18 -7.56 5.84
CA GLU A 45 -0.08 -7.82 5.14
C GLU A 45 -1.26 -7.04 5.73
N ALA A 46 -1.31 -6.88 7.05
CA ALA A 46 -2.30 -6.05 7.72
C ALA A 46 -2.23 -4.57 7.30
N LYS A 47 -1.03 -4.03 7.06
CA LYS A 47 -0.85 -2.66 6.59
C LYS A 47 -1.25 -2.47 5.14
N LEU A 48 -1.08 -3.49 4.30
CA LEU A 48 -1.65 -3.49 2.96
C LEU A 48 -3.19 -3.48 3.00
N ALA A 49 -3.79 -4.31 3.86
CA ALA A 49 -5.25 -4.33 4.03
C ALA A 49 -5.78 -2.97 4.54
N GLU A 50 -5.14 -2.38 5.55
CA GLU A 50 -5.49 -1.03 6.05
C GLU A 50 -5.40 0.04 4.94
N TYR A 51 -4.36 -0.01 4.10
CA TYR A 51 -4.21 0.91 2.96
C TYR A 51 -5.39 0.79 1.97
N VAL A 52 -5.79 -0.44 1.64
CA VAL A 52 -6.92 -0.69 0.72
C VAL A 52 -8.23 -0.18 1.31
N GLU A 53 -8.50 -0.48 2.59
CA GLU A 53 -9.70 0.00 3.28
C GLU A 53 -9.77 1.53 3.35
N HIS A 54 -8.65 2.19 3.63
CA HIS A 54 -8.57 3.65 3.61
C HIS A 54 -8.84 4.22 2.21
N GLY A 55 -8.34 3.57 1.16
CA GLY A 55 -8.66 3.92 -0.22
C GLY A 55 -10.16 3.86 -0.51
N TYR A 56 -10.83 2.79 -0.09
CA TYR A 56 -12.29 2.69 -0.22
C TYR A 56 -13.03 3.76 0.58
N GLU A 57 -12.58 4.09 1.79
CA GLU A 57 -13.18 5.14 2.61
C GLU A 57 -13.08 6.51 1.95
N ILE A 58 -11.91 6.88 1.43
CA ILE A 58 -11.74 8.14 0.68
C ILE A 58 -12.68 8.17 -0.52
N THR A 59 -12.79 7.08 -1.27
CA THR A 59 -13.71 7.01 -2.41
C THR A 59 -15.17 7.16 -1.98
N ARG A 60 -15.59 6.51 -0.88
CA ARG A 60 -16.94 6.66 -0.32
C ARG A 60 -17.23 8.11 0.09
N GLN A 61 -16.27 8.77 0.74
CA GLN A 61 -16.41 10.17 1.15
C GLN A 61 -16.61 11.10 -0.05
N LYS A 62 -15.83 10.91 -1.12
CA LYS A 62 -15.98 11.67 -2.37
C LYS A 62 -17.35 11.45 -3.03
N ILE A 63 -17.85 10.21 -3.02
CA ILE A 63 -19.21 9.87 -3.48
C ILE A 63 -20.26 10.59 -2.65
N ALA A 64 -20.15 10.55 -1.33
CA ALA A 64 -21.11 11.20 -0.44
C ALA A 64 -21.10 12.73 -0.54
N SER A 65 -19.94 13.35 -0.79
CA SER A 65 -19.81 14.81 -0.97
C SER A 65 -20.25 15.30 -2.35
N GLY A 66 -20.52 14.39 -3.31
CA GLY A 66 -20.86 14.74 -4.68
C GLY A 66 -19.67 15.19 -5.53
N GLU A 67 -18.43 14.96 -5.06
CA GLU A 67 -17.19 15.33 -5.75
C GLU A 67 -16.74 14.29 -6.80
N VAL A 68 -17.61 13.36 -7.21
CA VAL A 68 -17.20 12.25 -8.07
C VAL A 68 -17.26 12.63 -9.54
N PHE A 69 -16.06 12.74 -10.12
CA PHE A 69 -15.68 12.86 -11.54
C PHE A 69 -16.53 13.80 -12.40
#